data_AF-A0A9P7G2A8-F1
#
_entry.id   AF-A0A9P7G2A8-F1
#
_cell.length_a   1.000
_cell.length_b   1.000
_cell.length_c   1.000
_cell.angle_alpha   90.00
_cell.angle_beta   90.00
_cell.angle_gamma   90.00
#
_symmetry.space_group_name_H-M   'P 1'
#
loop_
_entity.id
_entity.type
_entity.pdbx_description
1 polymer ?
#
loop_
_entity_poly.entity_id
_entity_poly.type
_entity_poly.pdbx_seq_one_letter_code
_entity_poly.pdbx_strand_id
1 'polypeptide(L)'
;MSTQSTQVDVDLEPTTSAESSTRAPSPQPQSDAHDGGFFDARNAAARAIYFKTIFRGLFLIIILIFTVFPIFWGALWKTPVRKLQGWVIDFDGGEVGQSVVQALTSPEVGGMGKINWSVIPASRFPKGVKDVGDALVEQHAWAAITINSGSSARLNASYISPNASYDGSEAITVHAVEARSENTYRILTAPSAQAVLNKICQSFALRAGAQIQATSNLPALLSTSPQTIVTPIWYTLNNLRPFNQPVYVPCFF
;
A
#
# COMPACT_ATOMS: atom_id res chain seq x y z
N MET A 1 30.44 -56.20 79.65
CA MET A 1 31.63 -55.36 79.38
C MET A 1 31.10 -53.98 79.00
N SER A 2 30.73 -53.17 79.98
CA SER A 2 31.56 -52.20 80.74
C SER A 2 31.73 -50.90 79.94
N THR A 3 31.48 -49.68 80.42
CA THR A 3 30.56 -49.11 81.42
C THR A 3 30.42 -47.63 81.02
N GLN A 4 29.26 -47.06 81.31
CA GLN A 4 28.84 -45.67 81.13
C GLN A 4 29.52 -44.69 82.12
N SER A 5 29.27 -43.38 81.93
CA SER A 5 29.18 -42.30 82.96
C SER A 5 30.35 -41.29 82.98
N THR A 6 30.15 -40.00 82.61
CA THR A 6 29.73 -38.82 83.45
C THR A 6 30.95 -38.08 84.03
N GLN A 7 31.33 -36.90 83.52
CA GLN A 7 30.91 -35.52 83.84
C GLN A 7 31.68 -34.88 85.02
N VAL A 8 31.93 -33.56 84.86
CA VAL A 8 32.15 -32.49 85.86
C VAL A 8 33.62 -32.14 86.19
N ASP A 9 34.07 -31.04 85.57
CA ASP A 9 34.49 -29.75 86.16
C ASP A 9 35.23 -29.76 87.52
N VAL A 10 36.37 -29.07 87.61
CA VAL A 10 36.81 -28.24 88.76
C VAL A 10 38.06 -27.43 88.36
N ASP A 11 37.92 -26.10 88.49
CA ASP A 11 38.94 -25.05 88.51
C ASP A 11 40.16 -25.33 89.42
N LEU A 12 41.33 -24.77 89.06
CA LEU A 12 42.22 -23.99 89.96
C LEU A 12 43.55 -23.63 89.25
N GLU A 13 43.70 -22.33 88.94
CA GLU A 13 44.97 -21.60 88.73
C GLU A 13 45.89 -21.65 89.99
N PRO A 14 47.19 -21.23 90.00
CA PRO A 14 47.75 -20.11 89.23
C PRO A 14 49.25 -20.17 88.80
N THR A 15 49.63 -19.11 88.06
CA THR A 15 50.96 -18.45 88.02
C THR A 15 52.15 -19.16 87.36
N THR A 16 52.55 -18.67 86.18
CA THR A 16 53.88 -18.07 86.02
C THR A 16 53.80 -16.92 85.02
N SER A 17 54.38 -15.81 85.46
CA SER A 17 54.20 -14.45 84.98
C SER A 17 54.94 -14.11 83.69
N ALA A 18 54.39 -13.07 83.05
CA ALA A 18 55.08 -11.99 82.37
C ALA A 18 55.70 -12.28 80.98
N GLU A 19 54.99 -11.83 79.94
CA GLU A 19 55.53 -10.71 79.16
C GLU A 19 54.41 -9.87 78.51
N SER A 20 54.38 -8.60 78.91
CA SER A 20 53.52 -7.56 78.38
C SER A 20 54.09 -7.05 77.07
N SER A 21 53.29 -7.06 76.00
CA SER A 21 53.50 -6.15 74.88
C SER A 21 52.16 -5.72 74.30
N THR A 22 51.64 -4.65 74.88
CA THR A 22 50.62 -3.75 74.33
C THR A 22 50.89 -3.47 72.85
N ARG A 23 49.96 -3.83 71.94
CA ARG A 23 49.94 -3.31 70.57
C ARG A 23 48.56 -2.74 70.23
N ALA A 24 48.62 -1.53 69.67
CA ALA A 24 47.56 -0.56 69.40
C ALA A 24 46.36 -1.07 68.56
N PRO A 25 45.24 -0.32 68.53
CA PRO A 25 44.03 -0.72 67.81
C PRO A 25 44.30 -0.81 66.30
N SER A 26 43.88 -1.91 65.68
CA SER A 26 43.89 -2.10 64.23
C SER A 26 43.02 -1.03 63.54
N PRO A 27 43.53 -0.32 62.51
CA PRO A 27 42.72 0.63 61.74
C PRO A 27 41.59 -0.12 61.03
N GLN A 28 40.35 0.33 61.23
CA GLN A 28 39.26 -0.10 60.35
C GLN A 28 39.61 0.24 58.91
N PRO A 29 39.29 -0.62 57.91
CA PRO A 29 39.37 -0.21 56.52
C PRO A 29 38.37 0.92 56.34
N GLN A 30 38.86 2.15 56.17
CA GLN A 30 38.04 3.25 55.68
C GLN A 30 37.40 2.77 54.38
N SER A 31 36.07 2.68 54.37
CA SER A 31 35.32 2.62 53.12
C SER A 31 35.58 3.94 52.41
N ASP A 32 36.46 3.92 51.42
CA ASP A 32 36.57 4.99 50.44
C ASP A 32 35.24 5.05 49.69
N ALA A 33 34.31 5.84 50.24
CA ALA A 33 33.09 6.23 49.58
C ALA A 33 33.46 6.76 48.20
N HIS A 34 32.76 6.28 47.17
CA HIS A 34 32.96 6.65 45.77
C HIS A 34 32.62 8.14 45.52
N ASP A 35 33.43 9.06 46.04
CA ASP A 35 33.35 10.50 45.78
C ASP A 35 34.20 10.88 44.55
N GLY A 36 33.91 10.20 43.43
CA GLY A 36 34.53 10.47 42.14
C GLY A 36 33.46 10.68 41.07
N GLY A 37 33.31 11.91 40.57
CA GLY A 37 32.39 12.20 39.47
C GLY A 37 32.75 11.43 38.20
N PHE A 38 31.78 11.25 37.30
CA PHE A 38 31.97 10.52 36.03
C PHE A 38 33.19 11.03 35.23
N PHE A 39 33.53 12.32 35.37
CA PHE A 39 34.65 12.94 34.67
C PHE A 39 36.02 12.85 35.35
N ASP A 40 36.14 12.18 36.51
CA ASP A 40 37.40 12.05 37.24
C ASP A 40 38.46 11.27 36.43
N ALA A 41 39.72 11.71 36.54
CA ALA A 41 40.87 11.16 35.81
C ALA A 41 41.08 9.67 36.09
N ARG A 42 40.73 9.21 37.30
CA ARG A 42 40.76 7.80 37.71
C ARG A 42 39.86 6.90 36.84
N ASN A 43 38.75 7.45 36.35
CA ASN A 43 37.78 6.76 35.50
C ASN A 43 38.03 6.96 34.00
N ALA A 44 39.11 7.64 33.59
CA ALA A 44 39.39 7.95 32.19
C ALA A 44 39.59 6.68 31.32
N ALA A 45 40.25 5.66 31.85
CA ALA A 45 40.44 4.38 31.16
C ALA A 45 39.12 3.61 30.98
N ALA A 46 38.29 3.54 32.02
CA ALA A 46 36.98 2.89 31.96
C ALA A 46 36.03 3.61 30.97
N ARG A 47 36.05 4.95 30.94
CA ARG A 47 35.30 5.76 29.96
C ARG A 47 35.76 5.50 28.54
N ALA A 48 37.06 5.43 28.30
CA ALA A 48 37.61 5.14 26.97
C ALA A 48 37.13 3.78 26.45
N ILE A 49 37.07 2.75 27.31
CA ILE A 49 36.56 1.41 26.95
C ILE A 49 35.05 1.46 26.69
N TYR A 50 34.28 2.18 27.51
CA TYR A 50 32.84 2.35 27.34
C TYR A 50 32.50 3.07 26.03
N PHE A 51 33.12 4.22 25.77
CA PHE A 51 32.94 4.95 24.51
C PHE A 51 33.39 4.13 23.30
N LYS A 52 34.49 3.37 23.41
CA LYS A 52 34.93 2.47 22.34
C LYS A 52 33.90 1.37 22.05
N THR A 53 33.25 0.84 23.08
CA THR A 53 32.21 -0.19 22.93
C THR A 53 30.94 0.39 22.30
N ILE A 54 30.46 1.54 22.80
CA ILE A 54 29.29 2.22 22.24
C ILE A 54 29.53 2.70 20.82
N PHE A 55 30.69 3.29 20.55
CA PHE A 55 31.04 3.77 19.22
C PHE A 55 31.06 2.62 18.20
N ARG A 56 31.61 1.45 18.56
CA ARG A 56 31.57 0.26 17.69
C ARG A 56 30.14 -0.21 17.42
N GLY A 57 29.27 -0.22 18.44
CA GLY A 57 27.86 -0.57 18.28
C GLY A 57 27.10 0.42 17.39
N LEU A 58 27.24 1.72 17.66
CA LEU A 58 26.60 2.79 16.90
C LEU A 58 27.09 2.81 15.44
N PHE A 59 28.38 2.60 15.22
CA PHE A 59 28.97 2.54 13.88
C PHE A 59 28.40 1.37 13.06
N LEU A 60 28.22 0.19 13.66
CA LEU A 60 27.56 -0.94 13.00
C LEU A 60 26.08 -0.64 12.67
N ILE A 61 25.36 0.05 13.55
CA ILE A 61 23.98 0.48 13.30
C ILE A 61 23.92 1.49 12.15
N ILE A 62 24.83 2.47 12.12
CA ILE A 62 24.94 3.44 11.01
C ILE A 62 25.19 2.71 9.69
N ILE A 63 26.15 1.78 9.64
CA ILE A 63 26.40 0.99 8.42
C ILE A 63 25.15 0.22 8.00
N LEU A 64 24.43 -0.41 8.94
CA LEU A 64 23.21 -1.15 8.64
C LEU A 64 22.13 -0.23 8.05
N ILE A 65 21.90 0.93 8.66
CA ILE A 65 20.94 1.93 8.15
C ILE A 65 21.36 2.38 6.75
N PHE A 66 22.60 2.80 6.56
CA PHE A 66 23.11 3.26 5.25
C PHE A 66 23.19 2.13 4.21
N THR A 67 23.11 0.85 4.59
CA THR A 67 23.02 -0.26 3.63
C THR A 67 21.58 -0.54 3.24
N VAL A 68 20.65 -0.55 4.21
CA VAL A 68 19.23 -0.89 3.96
C VAL A 68 18.47 0.28 3.32
N PHE A 69 18.78 1.52 3.71
CA PHE A 69 18.05 2.71 3.24
C PHE A 69 18.19 2.93 1.73
N PRO A 70 19.39 2.86 1.12
CA PRO A 70 19.52 2.98 -0.33
C PRO A 70 18.86 1.83 -1.09
N ILE A 71 18.80 0.62 -0.51
CA ILE A 71 18.07 -0.52 -1.12
C ILE A 71 16.58 -0.22 -1.19
N PHE A 72 16.01 0.35 -0.11
CA PHE A 72 14.60 0.76 -0.08
C PHE A 72 14.29 1.80 -1.16
N TRP A 73 15.06 2.88 -1.25
CA TRP A 73 14.85 3.92 -2.25
C TRP A 73 15.15 3.44 -3.68
N GLY A 74 16.16 2.57 -3.83
CA GLY A 74 16.47 1.92 -5.10
C GLY A 74 15.34 1.04 -5.62
N ALA A 75 14.63 0.33 -4.74
CA ALA A 75 13.45 -0.45 -5.11
C ALA A 75 12.28 0.43 -5.55
N LEU A 76 12.11 1.62 -4.98
CA LEU A 76 11.02 2.54 -5.32
C LEU A 76 11.25 3.34 -6.60
N TRP A 77 12.51 3.61 -6.98
CA TRP A 77 12.89 4.54 -8.06
C TRP A 77 12.27 4.22 -9.44
N LYS A 78 11.95 2.95 -9.72
CA LYS A 78 11.33 2.52 -10.99
C LYS A 78 10.03 1.75 -10.80
N THR A 79 9.19 2.15 -9.84
CA THR A 79 7.88 1.51 -9.68
C THR A 79 6.84 2.20 -10.57
N PRO A 80 6.19 1.52 -11.54
CA PRO A 80 6.30 0.10 -11.91
C PRO A 80 7.32 -0.17 -13.04
N VAL A 81 8.13 -1.24 -12.88
CA VAL A 81 9.13 -1.67 -13.87
C VAL A 81 8.48 -2.24 -15.14
N ARG A 82 7.23 -2.69 -15.03
CA ARG A 82 6.43 -3.30 -16.11
C ARG A 82 5.02 -2.71 -16.09
N LYS A 83 4.39 -2.56 -17.26
CA LYS A 83 2.98 -2.13 -17.32
C LYS A 83 2.11 -3.15 -16.58
N LEU A 84 1.19 -2.64 -15.76
CA LEU A 84 0.23 -3.44 -15.00
C LEU A 84 -0.75 -4.10 -15.96
N GLN A 85 -1.10 -5.35 -15.77
CA GLN A 85 -2.01 -6.04 -16.70
C GLN A 85 -3.46 -5.67 -16.37
N GLY A 86 -4.19 -5.14 -17.36
CA GLY A 86 -5.61 -4.80 -17.28
C GLY A 86 -6.41 -5.53 -18.33
N TRP A 87 -7.67 -5.81 -18.03
CA TRP A 87 -8.56 -6.51 -18.95
C TRP A 87 -9.64 -5.59 -19.51
N VAL A 88 -10.04 -5.88 -20.74
CA VAL A 88 -11.19 -5.24 -21.39
C VAL A 88 -12.14 -6.36 -21.80
N ILE A 89 -13.38 -6.29 -21.34
CA ILE A 89 -14.40 -7.29 -21.61
C ILE A 89 -15.62 -6.58 -22.19
N ASP A 90 -16.03 -6.99 -23.39
CA ASP A 90 -17.20 -6.47 -24.07
C ASP A 90 -18.39 -7.43 -23.90
N PHE A 91 -19.39 -7.04 -23.11
CA PHE A 91 -20.68 -7.75 -23.01
C PHE A 91 -21.77 -7.15 -23.90
N ASP A 92 -21.49 -6.03 -24.58
CA ASP A 92 -22.42 -5.33 -25.46
C ASP A 92 -22.39 -5.89 -26.87
N GLY A 93 -21.19 -6.07 -27.44
CA GLY A 93 -20.99 -6.56 -28.81
C GLY A 93 -21.46 -5.60 -29.91
N GLY A 94 -21.96 -4.41 -29.55
CA GLY A 94 -22.42 -3.37 -30.47
C GLY A 94 -21.37 -2.30 -30.77
N GLU A 95 -21.80 -1.20 -31.39
CA GLU A 95 -20.93 -0.07 -31.77
C GLU A 95 -20.17 0.53 -30.59
N VAL A 96 -20.83 0.69 -29.44
CA VAL A 96 -20.20 1.19 -28.21
C VAL A 96 -19.11 0.23 -27.76
N GLY A 97 -19.42 -1.07 -27.59
CA GLY A 97 -18.45 -2.08 -27.19
C GLY A 97 -17.23 -2.14 -28.11
N GLN A 98 -17.47 -2.25 -29.42
CA GLN A 98 -16.40 -2.33 -30.42
C GLN A 98 -15.54 -1.05 -30.45
N SER A 99 -16.17 0.12 -30.37
CA SER A 99 -15.44 1.39 -30.39
C SER A 99 -14.53 1.58 -29.17
N VAL A 100 -14.99 1.14 -27.98
CA VAL A 100 -14.21 1.19 -26.74
C VAL A 100 -13.07 0.19 -26.79
N VAL A 101 -13.32 -1.04 -27.24
CA VAL A 101 -12.28 -2.07 -27.41
C VAL A 101 -11.22 -1.63 -28.41
N GLN A 102 -11.61 -1.07 -29.55
CA GLN A 102 -10.69 -0.58 -30.56
C GLN A 102 -9.84 0.59 -30.04
N ALA A 103 -10.44 1.52 -29.30
CA ALA A 103 -9.70 2.63 -28.72
C ALA A 103 -8.72 2.14 -27.63
N LEU A 104 -9.12 1.19 -26.78
CA LEU A 104 -8.26 0.64 -25.71
C LEU A 104 -7.11 -0.21 -26.23
N THR A 105 -7.28 -0.86 -27.39
CA THR A 105 -6.22 -1.63 -28.04
C THR A 105 -5.32 -0.77 -28.94
N SER A 106 -5.74 0.46 -29.26
CA SER A 106 -4.90 1.40 -30.00
C SER A 106 -3.66 1.81 -29.16
N PRO A 107 -2.47 1.89 -29.75
CA PRO A 107 -1.27 2.33 -29.03
C PRO A 107 -1.36 3.75 -28.48
N GLU A 108 -2.11 4.62 -29.14
CA GLU A 108 -2.26 6.04 -28.76
C GLU A 108 -3.03 6.21 -27.45
N VAL A 109 -4.16 5.53 -27.32
CA VAL A 109 -5.07 5.68 -26.18
C VAL A 109 -4.78 4.61 -25.12
N GLY A 110 -4.65 3.35 -25.51
CA GLY A 110 -4.28 2.26 -24.60
C GLY A 110 -2.87 2.40 -24.00
N GLY A 111 -1.97 3.12 -24.69
CA GLY A 111 -0.60 3.37 -24.23
C GLY A 111 -0.43 4.53 -23.25
N MET A 112 -1.46 5.37 -23.07
CA MET A 112 -1.41 6.59 -22.24
C MET A 112 -1.25 6.29 -20.73
N GLY A 113 -1.71 5.12 -20.29
CA GLY A 113 -1.66 4.70 -18.90
C GLY A 113 -0.45 3.83 -18.53
N LYS A 114 -0.34 3.51 -17.23
CA LYS A 114 0.60 2.49 -16.71
C LYS A 114 0.02 1.07 -16.77
N ILE A 115 -1.17 0.91 -17.35
CA ILE A 115 -1.87 -0.35 -17.53
C ILE A 115 -1.77 -0.77 -19.00
N ASN A 116 -1.43 -2.04 -19.24
CA ASN A 116 -1.51 -2.69 -20.53
C ASN A 116 -2.86 -3.40 -20.64
N TRP A 117 -3.71 -2.95 -21.54
CA TRP A 117 -5.05 -3.48 -21.74
C TRP A 117 -5.03 -4.67 -22.70
N SER A 118 -5.55 -5.82 -22.25
CA SER A 118 -5.76 -7.00 -23.08
C SER A 118 -7.25 -7.32 -23.19
N VAL A 119 -7.71 -7.59 -24.41
CA VAL A 119 -9.09 -7.99 -24.65
C VAL A 119 -9.30 -9.43 -24.20
N ILE A 120 -10.29 -9.65 -23.34
CA ILE A 120 -10.70 -10.98 -22.90
C ILE A 120 -12.13 -11.21 -23.38
N PRO A 121 -12.43 -12.34 -24.04
CA PRO A 121 -13.77 -12.60 -24.54
C PRO A 121 -14.76 -12.76 -23.38
N ALA A 122 -15.96 -12.20 -23.52
CA ALA A 122 -17.03 -12.33 -22.53
C ALA A 122 -17.46 -13.79 -22.29
N SER A 123 -17.23 -14.69 -23.24
CA SER A 123 -17.50 -16.14 -23.10
C SER A 123 -16.71 -16.80 -21.97
N ARG A 124 -15.59 -16.19 -21.53
CA ARG A 124 -14.82 -16.67 -20.36
C ARG A 124 -15.56 -16.43 -19.03
N PHE A 125 -16.56 -15.55 -19.02
CA PHE A 125 -17.27 -15.11 -17.81
C PHE A 125 -18.77 -15.41 -17.94
N PRO A 126 -19.20 -16.68 -17.78
CA PRO A 126 -20.59 -17.07 -17.97
C PRO A 126 -21.56 -16.45 -16.96
N LYS A 127 -21.11 -16.06 -15.76
CA LYS A 127 -21.93 -15.30 -14.79
C LYS A 127 -21.74 -13.78 -14.91
N GLY A 128 -21.17 -13.32 -16.03
CA GLY A 128 -21.02 -11.91 -16.38
C GLY A 128 -20.05 -11.16 -15.46
N VAL A 129 -20.44 -9.94 -15.09
CA VAL A 129 -19.61 -9.00 -14.31
C VAL A 129 -19.19 -9.55 -12.95
N LYS A 130 -20.00 -10.45 -12.35
CA LYS A 130 -19.66 -11.07 -11.07
C LYS A 130 -18.40 -11.94 -11.18
N ASP A 131 -18.32 -12.81 -12.19
CA ASP A 131 -17.13 -13.65 -12.39
C ASP A 131 -15.89 -12.80 -12.72
N VAL A 132 -16.06 -11.66 -13.41
CA VAL A 132 -14.97 -10.69 -13.62
C VAL A 132 -14.49 -10.12 -12.29
N GLY A 133 -15.41 -9.75 -11.39
CA GLY A 133 -15.09 -9.25 -10.06
C GLY A 133 -14.34 -10.29 -9.22
N ASP A 134 -14.82 -11.54 -9.21
CA ASP A 134 -14.19 -12.64 -8.50
C ASP A 134 -12.76 -12.90 -9.04
N ALA A 135 -12.57 -12.90 -10.36
CA ALA A 135 -11.26 -13.04 -10.97
C ALA A 135 -10.29 -11.89 -10.63
N LEU A 136 -10.81 -10.67 -10.46
CA LEU A 136 -10.01 -9.53 -10.02
C LEU A 136 -9.57 -9.65 -8.56
N VAL A 137 -10.45 -10.16 -7.70
CA VAL A 137 -10.14 -10.44 -6.29
C VAL A 137 -9.10 -11.55 -6.18
N GLU A 138 -9.16 -12.56 -7.05
CA GLU A 138 -8.14 -13.61 -7.21
C GLU A 138 -6.83 -13.13 -7.87
N GLN A 139 -6.67 -11.82 -8.09
CA GLN A 139 -5.44 -11.17 -8.54
C GLN A 139 -5.00 -11.47 -9.99
N HIS A 140 -5.88 -12.02 -10.83
CA HIS A 140 -5.58 -12.31 -12.24
C HIS A 140 -5.34 -11.05 -13.10
N ALA A 141 -5.82 -9.88 -12.65
CA ALA A 141 -5.57 -8.58 -13.27
C ALA A 141 -5.52 -7.46 -12.21
N TRP A 142 -5.05 -6.28 -12.60
CA TRP A 142 -5.04 -5.08 -11.74
C TRP A 142 -6.32 -4.24 -11.87
N ALA A 143 -6.91 -4.22 -13.06
CA ALA A 143 -8.18 -3.57 -13.34
C ALA A 143 -8.88 -4.29 -14.50
N ALA A 144 -10.20 -4.22 -14.53
CA ALA A 144 -11.01 -4.67 -15.65
C ALA A 144 -11.98 -3.57 -16.06
N ILE A 145 -12.01 -3.27 -17.35
CA ILE A 145 -13.02 -2.43 -17.96
C ILE A 145 -14.05 -3.37 -18.57
N THR A 146 -15.29 -3.27 -18.11
CA THR A 146 -16.42 -4.00 -18.65
C THR A 146 -17.32 -3.03 -19.39
N ILE A 147 -17.72 -3.39 -20.61
CA ILE A 147 -18.78 -2.69 -21.32
C ILE A 147 -20.07 -3.44 -21.02
N ASN A 148 -21.05 -2.74 -20.45
CA ASN A 148 -22.31 -3.34 -20.01
C ASN A 148 -23.16 -3.72 -21.22
N SER A 149 -23.87 -4.85 -21.11
CA SER A 149 -24.72 -5.34 -22.19
C SER A 149 -25.86 -4.38 -22.53
N GLY A 150 -26.18 -4.23 -23.82
CA GLY A 150 -27.25 -3.36 -24.29
C GLY A 150 -26.93 -1.86 -24.24
N SER A 151 -25.67 -1.48 -24.03
CA SER A 151 -25.24 -0.07 -24.05
C SER A 151 -25.42 0.56 -25.43
N SER A 152 -25.07 -0.16 -26.51
CA SER A 152 -25.31 0.33 -27.87
C SER A 152 -26.81 0.45 -28.17
N ALA A 153 -27.60 -0.55 -27.76
CA ALA A 153 -29.04 -0.56 -27.99
C ALA A 153 -29.73 0.61 -27.25
N ARG A 154 -29.37 0.85 -25.98
CA ARG A 154 -29.88 1.97 -25.18
C ARG A 154 -29.49 3.32 -25.77
N LEU A 155 -28.25 3.48 -26.22
CA LEU A 155 -27.80 4.71 -26.84
C LEU A 155 -28.55 5.00 -28.14
N ASN A 156 -28.65 4.00 -29.03
CA ASN A 156 -29.36 4.15 -30.31
C ASN A 156 -30.86 4.39 -30.11
N ALA A 157 -31.49 3.73 -29.13
CA ALA A 157 -32.87 3.99 -28.76
C ALA A 157 -33.07 5.44 -28.31
N SER A 158 -32.13 6.00 -27.53
CA SER A 158 -32.15 7.40 -27.09
C SER A 158 -31.97 8.40 -28.23
N TYR A 159 -31.29 8.03 -29.32
CA TYR A 159 -31.19 8.87 -30.53
C TYR A 159 -32.48 8.94 -31.33
N ILE A 160 -33.22 7.83 -31.38
CA ILE A 160 -34.51 7.74 -32.10
C ILE A 160 -35.63 8.37 -31.27
N SER A 161 -35.66 8.06 -29.97
CA SER A 161 -36.67 8.53 -29.01
C SER A 161 -35.96 9.19 -27.82
N PRO A 162 -35.91 10.53 -27.76
CA PRO A 162 -35.22 11.25 -26.68
C PRO A 162 -35.66 10.79 -25.30
N ASN A 163 -34.70 10.41 -24.47
CA ASN A 163 -34.93 9.90 -23.12
C ASN A 163 -34.24 10.80 -22.10
N ALA A 164 -35.02 11.58 -21.34
CA ALA A 164 -34.51 12.48 -20.31
C ALA A 164 -33.79 11.76 -19.16
N SER A 165 -34.07 10.48 -18.95
CA SER A 165 -33.44 9.64 -17.92
C SER A 165 -32.25 8.82 -18.43
N TYR A 166 -31.80 9.05 -19.67
CA TYR A 166 -30.62 8.37 -20.18
C TYR A 166 -29.37 8.73 -19.38
N ASP A 167 -28.65 7.72 -18.89
CA ASP A 167 -27.36 7.87 -18.21
C ASP A 167 -26.26 7.12 -18.96
N GLY A 168 -25.29 7.87 -19.48
CA GLY A 168 -24.13 7.30 -20.16
C GLY A 168 -23.19 6.56 -19.21
N SER A 169 -23.24 6.81 -17.89
CA SER A 169 -22.36 6.19 -16.88
C SER A 169 -22.59 4.69 -16.73
N GLU A 170 -23.76 4.22 -17.15
CA GLU A 170 -24.13 2.81 -17.18
C GLU A 170 -23.53 2.05 -18.37
N ALA A 171 -22.84 2.73 -19.29
CA ALA A 171 -22.26 2.07 -20.47
C ALA A 171 -20.99 1.27 -20.11
N ILE A 172 -20.12 1.86 -19.30
CA ILE A 172 -18.80 1.31 -18.98
C ILE A 172 -18.64 1.23 -17.46
N THR A 173 -18.20 0.09 -16.95
CA THR A 173 -17.85 -0.07 -15.54
C THR A 173 -16.41 -0.52 -15.40
N VAL A 174 -15.64 0.26 -14.63
CA VAL A 174 -14.25 -0.03 -14.28
C VAL A 174 -14.22 -0.73 -12.94
N HIS A 175 -13.82 -1.99 -12.94
CA HIS A 175 -13.62 -2.77 -11.73
C HIS A 175 -12.15 -2.73 -11.32
N ALA A 176 -11.93 -2.45 -10.04
CA ALA A 176 -10.60 -2.50 -9.45
C ALA A 176 -10.70 -2.84 -7.96
N VAL A 177 -9.57 -3.25 -7.38
CA VAL A 177 -9.48 -3.75 -6.00
C VAL A 177 -8.49 -2.88 -5.24
N GLU A 178 -8.98 -1.94 -4.45
CA GLU A 178 -8.12 -1.06 -3.67
C GLU A 178 -7.41 -1.80 -2.53
N ALA A 179 -8.09 -2.75 -1.88
CA ALA A 179 -7.51 -3.55 -0.79
C ALA A 179 -6.26 -4.35 -1.17
N ARG A 180 -5.98 -4.54 -2.47
CA ARG A 180 -4.73 -5.18 -2.94
C ARG A 180 -3.52 -4.28 -2.70
N SER A 181 -3.66 -2.99 -2.96
CA SER A 181 -2.62 -1.98 -2.75
C SER A 181 -3.25 -0.60 -2.93
N GLU A 182 -3.52 0.07 -1.80
CA GLU A 182 -4.11 1.40 -1.79
C GLU A 182 -3.28 2.40 -2.62
N ASN A 183 -1.96 2.39 -2.41
CA ASN A 183 -1.04 3.29 -3.11
C ASN A 183 -1.06 3.05 -4.63
N THR A 184 -1.05 1.79 -5.07
CA THR A 184 -1.12 1.45 -6.50
C THR A 184 -2.48 1.80 -7.09
N TYR A 185 -3.56 1.64 -6.33
CA TYR A 185 -4.89 2.03 -6.77
C TYR A 185 -5.00 3.55 -6.97
N ARG A 186 -4.60 4.33 -5.96
CA ARG A 186 -4.73 5.80 -5.93
C ARG A 186 -3.78 6.51 -6.88
N ILE A 187 -2.54 6.05 -7.02
CA ILE A 187 -1.52 6.74 -7.83
C ILE A 187 -1.48 6.25 -9.28
N LEU A 188 -1.75 4.96 -9.51
CA LEU A 188 -1.53 4.34 -10.82
C LEU A 188 -2.83 3.87 -11.47
N THR A 189 -3.60 3.03 -10.79
CA THR A 189 -4.68 2.25 -11.42
C THR A 189 -5.87 3.12 -11.79
N ALA A 190 -6.45 3.82 -10.80
CA ALA A 190 -7.61 4.68 -11.04
C ALA A 190 -7.29 5.86 -11.97
N PRO A 191 -6.18 6.62 -11.78
CA PRO A 191 -5.83 7.71 -12.69
C PRO A 191 -5.53 7.23 -14.12
N SER A 192 -4.86 6.08 -14.29
CA SER A 192 -4.59 5.52 -15.62
C SER A 192 -5.89 5.13 -16.33
N ALA A 193 -6.82 4.47 -15.64
CA ALA A 193 -8.10 4.09 -16.24
C ALA A 193 -8.94 5.33 -16.59
N GLN A 194 -8.99 6.32 -15.70
CA GLN A 194 -9.70 7.58 -15.95
C GLN A 194 -9.13 8.35 -17.14
N ALA A 195 -7.80 8.50 -17.23
CA ALA A 195 -7.16 9.22 -18.34
C ALA A 195 -7.53 8.62 -19.70
N VAL A 196 -7.44 7.30 -19.80
CA VAL A 196 -7.75 6.54 -21.02
C VAL A 196 -9.25 6.65 -21.35
N LEU A 197 -10.13 6.42 -20.38
CA LEU A 197 -11.58 6.46 -20.59
C LEU A 197 -12.10 7.86 -20.89
N ASN A 198 -11.56 8.90 -20.25
CA ASN A 198 -11.90 10.29 -20.56
C ASN A 198 -11.62 10.62 -22.04
N LYS A 199 -10.46 10.18 -22.55
CA LYS A 199 -10.12 10.36 -23.97
C LYS A 199 -11.06 9.61 -24.89
N ILE A 200 -11.43 8.38 -24.53
CA ILE A 200 -12.39 7.56 -25.30
C ILE A 200 -13.76 8.24 -25.33
N CYS A 201 -14.30 8.63 -24.17
CA CYS A 201 -15.61 9.26 -24.07
C CYS A 201 -15.67 10.57 -24.87
N GLN A 202 -14.63 11.41 -24.80
CA GLN A 202 -14.54 12.63 -25.60
C GLN A 202 -14.49 12.34 -27.11
N SER A 203 -13.66 11.40 -27.54
CA SER A 203 -13.54 11.03 -28.95
C SER A 203 -14.83 10.41 -29.50
N PHE A 204 -15.55 9.66 -28.66
CA PHE A 204 -16.85 9.08 -29.00
C PHE A 204 -17.92 10.17 -29.09
N ALA A 205 -17.97 11.11 -28.14
CA ALA A 205 -18.91 12.23 -28.15
C ALA A 205 -18.78 13.09 -29.42
N LEU A 206 -17.56 13.36 -29.87
CA LEU A 206 -17.32 14.10 -31.12
C LEU A 206 -17.86 13.34 -32.34
N ARG A 207 -17.66 12.03 -32.42
CA ARG A 207 -18.16 11.19 -33.53
C ARG A 207 -19.69 11.06 -33.49
N ALA A 208 -20.25 10.81 -32.31
CA ALA A 208 -21.68 10.75 -32.07
C ALA A 208 -22.37 12.08 -32.43
N GLY A 209 -21.79 13.21 -32.03
CA GLY A 209 -22.30 14.54 -32.39
C GLY A 209 -22.37 14.75 -33.90
N ALA A 210 -21.34 14.34 -34.64
CA ALA A 210 -21.33 14.40 -36.11
C ALA A 210 -22.39 13.48 -36.74
N GLN A 211 -22.61 12.28 -36.19
CA GLN A 211 -23.66 11.36 -36.64
C GLN A 211 -25.07 11.92 -36.40
N ILE A 212 -25.31 12.51 -35.22
CA ILE A 212 -26.63 13.09 -34.85
C ILE A 212 -26.93 14.34 -35.69
N GLN A 213 -25.94 15.15 -36.04
CA GLN A 213 -26.13 16.29 -36.94
C GLN A 213 -26.69 15.88 -38.32
N ALA A 214 -26.40 14.65 -38.78
CA ALA A 214 -26.98 14.12 -40.00
C ALA A 214 -28.45 13.66 -39.84
N THR A 215 -28.99 13.65 -38.62
CA THR A 215 -30.37 13.26 -38.31
C THR A 215 -31.24 14.47 -37.98
N SER A 216 -32.52 14.42 -38.34
CA SER A 216 -33.50 15.50 -38.10
C SER A 216 -33.94 15.65 -36.63
N ASN A 217 -33.50 14.75 -35.73
CA ASN A 217 -33.96 14.70 -34.34
C ASN A 217 -33.14 15.59 -33.38
N LEU A 218 -32.12 16.29 -33.88
CA LEU A 218 -31.23 17.13 -33.05
C LEU A 218 -31.98 18.15 -32.16
N PRO A 219 -33.01 18.88 -32.63
CA PRO A 219 -33.74 19.82 -31.76
C PRO A 219 -34.44 19.12 -30.59
N ALA A 220 -35.00 17.93 -30.81
CA ALA A 220 -35.69 17.16 -29.78
C ALA A 220 -34.71 16.56 -28.76
N LEU A 221 -33.53 16.12 -29.23
CA LEU A 221 -32.47 15.64 -28.36
C LEU A 221 -31.91 16.77 -27.47
N LEU A 222 -31.68 17.96 -28.03
CA LEU A 222 -31.18 19.10 -27.25
C LEU A 222 -32.19 19.61 -26.22
N SER A 223 -33.49 19.50 -26.49
CA SER A 223 -34.54 19.94 -25.55
C SER A 223 -34.88 18.91 -24.49
N THR A 224 -34.83 17.61 -24.82
CA THR A 224 -35.33 16.53 -23.96
C THR A 224 -34.22 15.71 -23.32
N SER A 225 -33.11 15.48 -24.02
CA SER A 225 -32.02 14.62 -23.57
C SER A 225 -30.64 15.12 -24.03
N PRO A 226 -30.21 16.34 -23.63
CA PRO A 226 -28.94 16.91 -24.07
C PRO A 226 -27.73 16.07 -23.65
N GLN A 227 -27.85 15.31 -22.56
CA GLN A 227 -26.81 14.41 -22.06
C GLN A 227 -26.46 13.29 -23.04
N THR A 228 -27.39 12.85 -23.88
CA THR A 228 -27.14 11.82 -24.90
C THR A 228 -26.19 12.34 -26.00
N ILE A 229 -26.06 13.67 -26.14
CA ILE A 229 -25.14 14.31 -27.09
C ILE A 229 -23.80 14.65 -26.42
N VAL A 230 -23.85 15.25 -25.22
CA VAL A 230 -22.64 15.72 -24.53
C VAL A 230 -21.85 14.56 -23.93
N THR A 231 -22.54 13.57 -23.37
CA THR A 231 -21.98 12.39 -22.72
C THR A 231 -22.72 11.13 -23.17
N PRO A 232 -22.65 10.76 -24.47
CA PRO A 232 -23.33 9.58 -25.00
C PRO A 232 -22.87 8.30 -24.31
N ILE A 233 -21.58 8.23 -23.97
CA ILE A 233 -20.99 7.16 -23.18
C ILE A 233 -20.20 7.79 -22.04
N TRP A 234 -20.26 7.16 -20.89
CA TRP A 234 -19.46 7.50 -19.72
C TRP A 234 -19.11 6.24 -18.94
N TYR A 235 -18.39 6.39 -17.84
CA TYR A 235 -17.91 5.28 -17.05
C TYR A 235 -18.16 5.49 -15.56
N THR A 236 -18.33 4.36 -14.86
CA THR A 236 -18.43 4.30 -13.41
C THR A 236 -17.25 3.52 -12.85
N LEU A 237 -16.66 3.99 -11.77
CA LEU A 237 -15.59 3.30 -11.04
C LEU A 237 -16.21 2.48 -9.90
N ASN A 238 -16.08 1.16 -10.01
CA ASN A 238 -16.53 0.22 -9.00
C ASN A 238 -15.33 -0.41 -8.29
N ASN A 239 -15.13 0.00 -7.04
CA ASN A 239 -14.12 -0.58 -6.17
C ASN A 239 -14.70 -1.81 -5.44
N LEU A 240 -14.24 -2.99 -5.83
CA LEU A 240 -14.75 -4.27 -5.34
C LEU A 240 -14.41 -4.53 -3.86
N ARG A 241 -13.32 -3.92 -3.38
CA ARG A 241 -12.83 -4.02 -2.00
C ARG A 241 -12.23 -2.68 -1.58
N PRO A 242 -13.08 -1.75 -1.10
CA PRO A 242 -12.61 -0.48 -0.56
C PRO A 242 -11.67 -0.69 0.61
N PHE A 243 -10.61 0.11 0.66
CA PHE A 243 -9.70 0.11 1.79
C PHE A 243 -10.17 1.16 2.80
N ASN A 244 -10.52 0.70 4.01
CA ASN A 244 -11.15 1.53 5.05
C ASN A 244 -10.22 1.82 6.25
N GLN A 245 -8.95 1.41 6.19
CA GLN A 245 -7.97 1.68 7.22
C GLN A 245 -7.11 2.87 6.79
N PRO A 246 -6.95 3.92 7.62
CA PRO A 246 -6.06 5.02 7.27
C PRO A 246 -4.60 4.55 7.31
N VAL A 247 -3.98 4.42 6.14
CA VAL A 247 -2.52 4.23 6.04
C VAL A 247 -1.90 5.59 5.76
N TYR A 248 -0.99 6.01 6.63
CA TYR A 248 -0.29 7.27 6.48
C TYR A 248 0.63 7.18 5.26
N VAL A 249 0.25 7.84 4.16
CA VAL A 249 1.15 8.10 3.04
C VAL A 249 1.90 9.40 3.31
N PRO A 250 3.21 9.38 3.61
CA PRO A 250 3.95 10.62 3.75
C PRO A 250 3.99 11.33 2.38
N CYS A 251 3.37 12.51 2.31
CA CYS A 251 3.48 13.41 1.18
C CYS A 251 4.88 14.03 1.21
N PHE A 252 5.75 13.67 0.27
CA PHE A 252 7.00 14.39 0.03
C PHE A 252 6.75 15.39 -1.10
N PHE A 253 6.80 16.68 -0.77
CA PHE A 253 6.87 17.79 -1.73
C PHE A 253 8.30 17.93 -2.28
#